data_AF-A0AAD1X7F2-F1
#
_entry.id   AF-A0AAD1X7F2-F1
#
_cell.length_a   1.000
_cell.length_b   1.000
_cell.length_c   1.000
_cell.angle_alpha   90.00
_cell.angle_beta   90.00
_cell.angle_gamma   90.00
#
_symmetry.space_group_name_H-M   'P 1'
#
loop_
_entity.id
_entity.type
_entity.pdbx_description
1 polymer ?
#
loop_
_entity_poly.entity_id
_entity_poly.type
_entity_poly.pdbx_seq_one_letter_code
_entity_poly.pdbx_strand_id
1 'polypeptide(L)'
;MESSKQEESKLKDKSQIKKNPWLHAWSDPIAGVHCYSQTMLLSDLNDDGDNKLILADKDNIIKIYQGTNILFQDNLITRPIAVETFYENNKKPMMPIIAIAADDKIMLYHKYRQYYLYIFPPIAIEEEEQEIWRKMQSQEITTEQGVDQLNSQRDSGKGKPFK
;
A
#
# COMPACT_ATOMS: atom_id res chain seq x y z
N MET A 1 -13.58 58.78 32.55
CA MET A 1 -14.34 58.13 31.45
C MET A 1 -13.47 57.78 30.24
N GLU A 2 -12.24 58.31 30.10
CA GLU A 2 -11.36 57.96 28.97
C GLU A 2 -10.50 56.70 29.19
N SER A 3 -10.23 56.30 30.44
CA SER A 3 -9.45 55.08 30.71
C SER A 3 -10.25 53.79 30.39
N SER A 4 -11.57 53.81 30.56
CA SER A 4 -12.46 52.68 30.27
C SER A 4 -12.59 52.39 28.77
N LYS A 5 -12.50 53.44 27.93
CA LYS A 5 -12.52 53.31 26.46
C LYS A 5 -11.20 52.78 25.89
N GLN A 6 -10.07 53.06 26.56
CA GLN A 6 -8.75 52.54 26.17
C GLN A 6 -8.54 51.07 26.58
N GLU A 7 -9.20 50.59 27.64
CA GLU A 7 -9.23 49.17 27.99
C GLU A 7 -10.11 48.37 27.02
N GLU A 8 -11.29 48.88 26.65
CA GLU A 8 -12.15 48.24 25.63
C GLU A 8 -11.49 48.16 24.25
N SER A 9 -10.67 49.15 23.87
CA SER A 9 -9.91 49.10 22.61
C SER A 9 -8.73 48.12 22.67
N LYS A 10 -8.15 47.87 23.85
CA LYS A 10 -7.09 46.86 24.04
C LYS A 10 -7.63 45.43 24.17
N LEU A 11 -8.90 45.27 24.52
CA LEU A 11 -9.59 43.97 24.60
C LEU A 11 -10.08 43.47 23.23
N LYS A 12 -10.26 44.35 22.23
CA LYS A 12 -10.71 43.97 20.88
C LYS A 12 -9.63 43.38 19.97
N ASP A 13 -8.36 43.43 20.38
CA ASP A 13 -7.23 43.02 19.54
C ASP A 13 -6.59 41.67 19.96
N LYS A 14 -7.26 40.91 20.83
CA LYS A 14 -6.78 39.60 21.33
C LYS A 14 -7.64 38.40 20.91
N SER A 15 -8.39 38.51 19.82
CA SER A 15 -8.97 37.33 19.16
C SER A 15 -8.86 37.45 17.65
N GLN A 16 -7.65 37.67 17.14
CA GLN A 16 -7.32 37.19 15.81
C GLN A 16 -7.39 35.66 15.85
N ILE A 17 -8.60 35.12 15.70
CA ILE A 17 -8.80 33.73 15.31
C ILE A 17 -7.98 33.60 14.03
N LYS A 18 -6.84 32.89 14.09
CA LYS A 18 -6.13 32.49 12.87
C LYS A 18 -7.12 31.70 12.04
N LYS A 19 -7.80 32.38 11.11
CA LYS A 19 -8.79 31.75 10.24
C LYS A 19 -8.03 30.72 9.42
N ASN A 20 -8.28 29.47 9.73
CA ASN A 20 -7.75 28.36 8.97
C ASN A 20 -8.35 28.42 7.55
N PRO A 21 -7.55 28.35 6.47
CA PRO A 21 -8.07 28.36 5.10
C PRO A 21 -8.87 27.10 4.74
N TRP A 22 -8.80 26.04 5.55
CA TRP A 22 -9.48 24.77 5.27
C TRP A 22 -11.00 24.85 5.51
N LEU A 23 -11.77 24.43 4.50
CA LEU A 23 -13.20 24.14 4.64
C LEU A 23 -13.36 22.71 5.17
N HIS A 24 -14.03 22.57 6.31
CA HIS A 24 -14.37 21.25 6.84
C HIS A 24 -15.48 20.61 5.99
N ALA A 25 -15.10 19.75 5.04
CA ALA A 25 -16.04 19.09 4.16
C ALA A 25 -16.84 17.99 4.88
N TRP A 26 -16.14 17.02 5.46
CA TRP A 26 -16.75 15.88 6.15
C TRP A 26 -15.74 15.20 7.09
N SER A 27 -16.24 14.54 8.13
CA SER A 27 -15.43 13.77 9.08
C SER A 27 -16.23 12.58 9.59
N ASP A 28 -15.62 11.40 9.52
CA ASP A 28 -16.17 10.17 10.09
C ASP A 28 -15.13 9.51 11.00
N PRO A 29 -15.27 9.66 12.33
CA PRO A 29 -14.35 9.06 13.30
C PRO A 29 -14.51 7.53 13.44
N ILE A 30 -15.56 6.93 12.89
CA ILE A 30 -15.85 5.48 13.01
C ILE A 30 -15.65 4.72 11.68
N ALA A 31 -15.05 5.35 10.67
CA ALA A 31 -14.81 4.75 9.35
C ALA A 31 -13.93 3.50 9.36
N GLY A 32 -13.11 3.31 10.42
CA GLY A 32 -12.27 2.11 10.59
C GLY A 32 -11.33 1.86 9.41
N VAL A 33 -10.69 2.92 8.91
CA VAL A 33 -9.72 2.85 7.79
C VAL A 33 -8.32 2.84 8.37
N HIS A 34 -7.55 1.78 8.12
CA HIS A 34 -6.16 1.69 8.56
C HIS A 34 -5.19 1.56 7.38
N CYS A 35 -5.11 2.64 6.59
CA CYS A 35 -4.24 2.72 5.41
C CYS A 35 -3.02 3.60 5.66
N TYR A 36 -1.98 3.38 4.87
CA TYR A 36 -0.86 4.29 4.72
C TYR A 36 -1.01 5.08 3.42
N SER A 37 -0.24 6.15 3.24
CA SER A 37 -0.31 6.99 2.04
C SER A 37 -0.09 6.21 0.74
N GLN A 38 0.76 5.18 0.76
CA GLN A 38 0.99 4.31 -0.39
C GLN A 38 -0.11 3.26 -0.63
N THR A 39 -1.00 3.04 0.34
CA THR A 39 -2.14 2.11 0.21
C THR A 39 -3.46 2.85 -0.02
N MET A 40 -3.38 4.11 -0.48
CA MET A 40 -4.54 4.92 -0.86
C MET A 40 -4.28 5.70 -2.14
N LEU A 41 -5.31 5.86 -2.96
CA LEU A 41 -5.24 6.72 -4.13
C LEU A 41 -6.63 7.24 -4.56
N LEU A 42 -6.63 8.24 -5.43
CA LEU A 42 -7.83 8.74 -6.11
C LEU A 42 -7.74 8.44 -7.60
N SER A 43 -8.79 7.85 -8.17
CA SER A 43 -8.86 7.61 -9.62
C SER A 43 -10.31 7.57 -10.10
N ASP A 44 -10.56 8.06 -11.30
CA ASP A 44 -11.83 7.87 -12.00
C ASP A 44 -11.87 6.44 -12.55
N LEU A 45 -12.67 5.59 -11.91
CA LEU A 45 -12.81 4.18 -12.26
C LEU A 45 -13.84 3.93 -13.38
N ASN A 46 -14.70 4.91 -13.66
CA ASN A 46 -15.85 4.77 -14.55
C ASN A 46 -15.71 5.60 -15.83
N ASP A 47 -14.73 6.50 -15.93
CA ASP A 47 -14.59 7.51 -16.99
C ASP A 47 -15.79 8.47 -17.03
N ASP A 48 -16.32 8.83 -15.84
CA ASP A 48 -17.48 9.71 -15.65
C ASP A 48 -17.14 11.08 -15.01
N GLY A 49 -15.85 11.31 -14.69
CA GLY A 49 -15.35 12.49 -14.00
C GLY A 49 -15.47 12.44 -12.47
N ASP A 50 -16.05 11.36 -11.90
CA ASP A 50 -16.21 11.16 -10.46
C ASP A 50 -15.12 10.22 -9.91
N ASN A 51 -14.02 10.85 -9.48
CA ASN A 51 -12.89 10.17 -8.85
C ASN A 51 -13.32 9.42 -7.58
N LYS A 52 -12.93 8.16 -7.49
CA LYS A 52 -13.20 7.30 -6.33
C LYS A 52 -11.96 7.17 -5.48
N LEU A 53 -12.15 7.20 -4.17
CA LEU A 53 -11.08 6.98 -3.21
C LEU A 53 -10.91 5.48 -3.01
N ILE A 54 -9.77 4.96 -3.43
CA ILE A 54 -9.40 3.55 -3.32
C ILE A 54 -8.48 3.40 -2.11
N LEU A 55 -8.79 2.43 -1.25
CA LEU A 55 -8.09 2.17 -0.01
C LEU A 55 -7.81 0.68 0.09
N ALA A 56 -6.55 0.31 0.26
CA ALA A 56 -6.14 -1.05 0.60
C ALA A 56 -5.73 -1.06 2.08
N ASP A 57 -6.61 -1.60 2.91
CA ASP A 57 -6.50 -1.59 4.37
C ASP A 57 -5.50 -2.64 4.86
N LYS A 58 -4.83 -2.38 5.99
CA LYS A 58 -3.94 -3.36 6.64
C LYS A 58 -4.66 -4.64 7.05
N ASP A 59 -5.99 -4.57 7.21
CA ASP A 59 -6.87 -5.67 7.59
C ASP A 59 -7.22 -6.57 6.38
N ASN A 60 -6.42 -6.51 5.30
CA ASN A 60 -6.59 -7.26 4.06
C ASN A 60 -7.94 -7.00 3.40
N ILE A 61 -8.38 -5.74 3.36
CA ILE A 61 -9.66 -5.36 2.74
C ILE A 61 -9.39 -4.21 1.78
N ILE A 62 -9.88 -4.31 0.55
CA ILE A 62 -10.01 -3.15 -0.33
C ILE A 62 -11.35 -2.49 -0.08
N LYS A 63 -11.35 -1.16 0.08
CA LYS A 63 -12.54 -0.31 0.16
C LYS A 63 -12.44 0.75 -0.94
N ILE A 64 -13.51 0.95 -1.69
CA ILE A 64 -13.62 2.02 -2.68
C ILE A 64 -14.78 2.90 -2.25
N TYR A 65 -14.50 4.18 -2.04
CA TYR A 65 -15.48 5.19 -1.65
C TYR A 65 -15.94 6.00 -2.85
N GLN A 66 -17.24 6.32 -2.86
CA GLN A 66 -17.86 7.30 -3.73
C GLN A 66 -18.50 8.38 -2.86
N GLY A 67 -17.92 9.58 -2.86
CA GLY A 67 -18.27 10.62 -1.89
C GLY A 67 -17.99 10.14 -0.47
N THR A 68 -19.03 10.10 0.38
CA THR A 68 -18.94 9.69 1.79
C THR A 68 -19.31 8.22 2.02
N ASN A 69 -19.71 7.49 0.98
CA ASN A 69 -20.20 6.12 1.11
C ASN A 69 -19.21 5.12 0.52
N ILE A 70 -19.19 3.90 1.06
CA ILE A 70 -18.45 2.77 0.48
C ILE A 70 -19.26 2.25 -0.72
N LEU A 71 -18.67 2.31 -1.90
CA LEU A 71 -19.21 1.78 -3.14
C LEU A 71 -18.91 0.29 -3.29
N PHE A 72 -17.68 -0.11 -2.98
CA PHE A 72 -17.21 -1.47 -3.16
C PHE A 72 -16.28 -1.86 -2.03
N GLN A 73 -16.38 -3.12 -1.62
CA GLN A 73 -15.51 -3.71 -0.62
C GLN A 73 -15.25 -5.17 -0.98
N ASP A 74 -14.00 -5.61 -0.84
CA ASP A 74 -13.61 -7.00 -1.06
C ASP A 74 -12.44 -7.39 -0.16
N ASN A 75 -12.30 -8.68 0.10
CA ASN A 75 -11.21 -9.22 0.91
C ASN A 75 -10.00 -9.53 0.03
N LEU A 76 -8.84 -9.02 0.44
CA LEU A 76 -7.55 -9.32 -0.15
C LEU A 76 -6.99 -10.62 0.41
N ILE A 77 -6.16 -11.30 -0.38
CA ILE A 77 -5.55 -12.57 0.00
C ILE A 77 -4.49 -12.36 1.10
N THR A 78 -3.74 -11.27 0.98
CA THR A 78 -2.62 -10.91 1.87
C THR A 78 -2.60 -9.41 2.13
N ARG A 79 -1.71 -8.98 3.03
CA ARG A 79 -1.58 -7.58 3.43
C ARG A 79 -1.08 -6.72 2.27
N PRO A 80 -1.79 -5.63 1.91
CA PRO A 80 -1.36 -4.75 0.84
C PRO A 80 -0.13 -3.92 1.25
N ILE A 81 0.77 -3.73 0.30
CA ILE A 81 1.99 -2.93 0.43
C ILE A 81 1.80 -1.58 -0.26
N ALA A 82 1.24 -1.60 -1.47
CA ALA A 82 0.98 -0.43 -2.28
C ALA A 82 -0.24 -0.64 -3.18
N VAL A 83 -0.88 0.46 -3.58
CA VAL A 83 -1.95 0.46 -4.57
C VAL A 83 -1.70 1.54 -5.60
N GLU A 84 -1.87 1.19 -6.87
CA GLU A 84 -1.72 2.11 -7.99
C GLU A 84 -2.81 1.86 -9.03
N THR A 85 -3.06 2.85 -9.89
CA THR A 85 -3.93 2.69 -11.06
C THR A 85 -3.19 2.98 -12.34
N PHE A 86 -3.45 2.17 -13.36
CA PHE A 86 -2.87 2.38 -14.69
C PHE A 86 -3.90 2.08 -15.77
N TYR A 87 -3.68 2.61 -16.97
CA TYR A 87 -4.52 2.38 -18.15
C TYR A 87 -3.82 1.40 -19.08
N GLU A 88 -4.49 0.30 -19.41
CA GLU A 88 -3.95 -0.67 -20.40
C GLU A 88 -4.01 -0.12 -21.83
N ASN A 89 -5.01 0.70 -22.13
CA ASN A 89 -5.19 1.31 -23.43
C ASN A 89 -5.94 2.65 -23.33
N ASN A 90 -5.93 3.40 -24.44
CA ASN A 90 -6.60 4.69 -24.56
C ASN A 90 -7.97 4.61 -25.26
N LYS A 91 -8.64 3.44 -25.24
CA LYS A 91 -9.97 3.30 -25.83
C LYS A 91 -11.02 3.79 -24.83
N LYS A 92 -11.99 4.56 -25.30
CA LYS A 92 -13.12 5.00 -24.47
C LYS A 92 -14.14 3.86 -24.28
N PRO A 93 -14.71 3.68 -23.07
CA PRO A 93 -14.37 4.40 -21.84
C PRO A 93 -13.01 3.99 -21.28
N MET A 94 -12.20 4.98 -20.90
CA MET A 94 -10.88 4.78 -20.33
C MET A 94 -11.01 4.39 -18.86
N MET A 95 -11.25 3.11 -18.60
CA MET A 95 -11.34 2.59 -17.24
C MET A 95 -9.98 2.06 -16.81
N PRO A 96 -9.36 2.64 -15.75
CA PRO A 96 -8.09 2.16 -15.26
C PRO A 96 -8.25 0.79 -14.59
N ILE A 97 -7.13 0.09 -14.49
CA ILE A 97 -6.96 -1.12 -13.70
C ILE A 97 -6.33 -0.69 -12.37
N ILE A 98 -6.89 -1.21 -11.28
CA ILE A 98 -6.31 -1.06 -9.95
C ILE A 98 -5.33 -2.20 -9.74
N ALA A 99 -4.06 -1.88 -9.50
CA ALA A 99 -3.03 -2.83 -9.12
C ALA A 99 -2.75 -2.72 -7.63
N ILE A 100 -2.89 -3.84 -6.92
CA ILE A 100 -2.56 -3.94 -5.50
C ILE A 100 -1.36 -4.87 -5.37
N ALA A 101 -0.25 -4.34 -4.91
CA ALA A 101 0.92 -5.15 -4.57
C ALA A 101 0.76 -5.71 -3.16
N ALA A 102 0.88 -7.03 -3.02
CA ALA A 102 0.78 -7.72 -1.75
C ALA A 102 1.74 -8.92 -1.75
N ASP A 103 2.73 -8.89 -0.86
CA ASP A 103 3.78 -9.91 -0.76
C ASP A 103 4.49 -10.14 -2.10
N ASP A 104 4.55 -11.38 -2.60
CA ASP A 104 5.09 -11.79 -3.90
C ASP A 104 4.03 -11.76 -5.04
N LYS A 105 2.94 -11.00 -4.87
CA LYS A 105 1.81 -10.98 -5.80
C LYS A 105 1.36 -9.57 -6.14
N ILE A 106 0.80 -9.42 -7.35
CA ILE A 106 0.08 -8.22 -7.77
C ILE A 106 -1.34 -8.63 -8.17
N MET A 107 -2.32 -8.13 -7.42
CA MET A 107 -3.75 -8.35 -7.68
C MET A 107 -4.27 -7.22 -8.58
N LEU A 108 -4.84 -7.58 -9.72
CA LEU A 108 -5.42 -6.62 -10.65
C LEU A 108 -6.95 -6.65 -10.58
N TYR A 109 -7.53 -5.51 -10.27
CA TYR A 109 -8.97 -5.27 -10.26
C TYR A 109 -9.36 -4.40 -11.44
N HIS A 110 -10.39 -4.83 -12.15
CA HIS A 110 -11.00 -4.05 -13.23
C HIS A 110 -12.52 -4.14 -13.08
N LYS A 111 -13.20 -2.99 -13.14
CA LYS A 111 -14.65 -2.89 -12.92
C LYS A 111 -15.13 -3.59 -11.64
N TYR A 112 -14.47 -3.27 -10.51
CA TYR A 112 -14.84 -3.81 -9.19
C TYR A 112 -14.75 -5.34 -9.08
N ARG A 113 -13.93 -5.97 -9.92
CA ARG A 113 -13.69 -7.41 -9.88
C ARG A 113 -12.22 -7.72 -10.04
N GLN A 114 -11.68 -8.56 -9.17
CA GLN A 114 -10.36 -9.14 -9.37
C GLN A 114 -10.42 -10.02 -10.64
N TYR A 115 -9.63 -9.68 -11.64
CA TYR A 115 -9.61 -10.42 -12.91
C TYR A 115 -8.28 -11.11 -13.17
N TYR A 116 -7.19 -10.66 -12.52
CA TYR A 116 -5.87 -11.25 -12.71
C TYR A 116 -5.07 -11.23 -11.39
N LEU A 117 -4.26 -12.26 -11.21
CA LEU A 117 -3.30 -12.38 -10.12
C LEU A 117 -1.94 -12.70 -10.74
N TYR A 118 -1.02 -11.75 -10.64
CA TYR A 118 0.37 -11.96 -11.01
C TYR A 118 1.15 -12.46 -9.80
N ILE A 119 1.99 -13.47 -9.99
CA ILE A 119 2.90 -14.00 -8.95
C ILE A 119 4.31 -13.83 -9.49
N PHE A 120 5.22 -13.26 -8.68
CA PHE A 120 6.60 -13.08 -9.10
C PHE A 120 7.26 -14.46 -9.34
N PRO A 121 8.06 -14.60 -10.42
CA PRO A 121 8.77 -15.85 -10.66
C PRO A 121 9.77 -16.11 -9.53
N PRO A 122 9.74 -17.29 -8.90
CA PRO A 122 10.67 -17.60 -7.82
C PRO A 122 12.09 -17.65 -8.37
N ILE A 123 13.03 -17.11 -7.60
CA ILE A 123 14.45 -17.20 -7.92
C ILE A 123 14.93 -18.60 -7.53
N ALA A 124 15.46 -19.34 -8.50
CA ALA A 124 16.04 -20.65 -8.24
C ALA A 124 17.29 -20.53 -7.34
N ILE A 125 17.36 -21.40 -6.33
CA ILE A 125 18.54 -21.59 -5.48
C ILE A 125 19.65 -22.23 -6.33
N GLU A 126 20.90 -21.86 -6.12
CA GLU A 126 22.05 -22.42 -6.85
C GLU A 126 22.19 -23.94 -6.60
N GLU A 127 22.58 -24.72 -7.60
CA GLU A 127 22.70 -26.18 -7.46
C GLU A 127 23.70 -26.59 -6.36
N GLU A 128 24.82 -25.86 -6.25
CA GLU A 128 25.83 -26.12 -5.20
C GLU A 128 25.25 -25.92 -3.79
N GLU A 129 24.37 -24.91 -3.61
CA GLU A 129 23.70 -24.65 -2.33
C GLU A 129 22.61 -25.69 -2.06
N GLN A 130 21.82 -26.05 -3.08
CA GLN A 130 20.79 -27.09 -2.97
C GLN A 130 21.39 -28.44 -2.52
N GLU A 131 22.58 -28.78 -3.01
CA GLU A 131 23.27 -30.01 -2.64
C GLU A 131 23.70 -30.00 -1.16
N ILE A 132 24.17 -28.87 -0.63
CA ILE A 132 24.49 -28.73 0.80
C ILE A 132 23.23 -28.92 1.64
N TRP A 133 22.12 -28.27 1.26
CA TRP A 133 20.83 -28.44 1.92
C TRP A 133 20.34 -29.89 1.89
N ARG A 134 20.53 -30.59 0.76
CA ARG A 134 20.16 -31.99 0.62
C ARG A 134 21.00 -32.90 1.51
N LYS A 135 22.32 -32.66 1.60
CA LYS A 135 23.24 -33.41 2.49
C LYS A 135 22.92 -33.20 3.97
N MET A 136 22.51 -31.99 4.34
CA MET A 136 22.03 -31.71 5.70
C MET A 136 20.73 -32.46 5.99
N GLN A 137 19.80 -32.48 5.01
CA GLN A 137 18.53 -33.20 5.14
C GLN A 137 18.72 -34.72 5.23
N SER A 138 19.68 -35.28 4.49
CA SER A 138 20.03 -36.71 4.54
C SER A 138 20.92 -37.10 5.73
N GLN A 139 21.30 -36.14 6.58
CA GLN A 139 22.22 -36.32 7.72
C GLN A 139 23.62 -36.84 7.32
N GLU A 140 24.04 -36.63 6.07
CA GLU A 140 25.40 -36.95 5.61
C GLU A 140 26.44 -36.00 6.18
N ILE A 141 26.04 -34.76 6.48
CA ILE A 141 26.88 -33.74 7.10
C ILE A 141 26.21 -33.21 8.37
N THR A 142 27.03 -32.81 9.35
CA THR A 142 26.54 -32.19 10.58
C THR A 142 26.04 -30.78 10.28
N THR A 143 25.07 -30.28 11.05
CA THR A 143 24.52 -28.92 10.87
C THR A 143 25.61 -27.85 10.90
N GLU A 144 26.60 -27.98 11.79
CA GLU A 144 27.75 -27.07 11.90
C GLU A 144 28.56 -27.04 10.59
N GLN A 145 28.88 -28.22 10.04
CA GLN A 145 29.64 -28.35 8.79
C GLN A 145 28.87 -27.77 7.58
N GLY A 146 27.55 -27.95 7.53
CA GLY A 146 26.71 -27.37 6.49
C GLY A 146 26.69 -25.83 6.55
N VAL A 147 26.58 -25.26 7.75
CA VAL A 147 26.66 -23.80 7.95
C VAL A 147 28.02 -23.25 7.52
N ASP A 148 29.12 -23.92 7.85
CA ASP A 148 30.46 -23.51 7.42
C ASP A 148 30.62 -23.54 5.89
N GLN A 149 30.08 -24.56 5.23
CA GLN A 149 30.09 -24.66 3.76
C GLN A 149 29.27 -23.55 3.09
N LEU A 150 28.08 -23.24 3.60
CA LEU A 150 27.23 -22.16 3.10
C LEU A 150 27.88 -20.78 3.32
N ASN A 151 28.49 -20.55 4.48
CA ASN A 151 29.24 -19.32 4.74
C ASN A 151 30.42 -19.17 3.77
N SER A 152 31.18 -20.25 3.53
CA SER A 152 32.26 -20.24 2.54
C SER A 152 31.75 -19.93 1.12
N GLN A 153 30.58 -20.45 0.73
CA GLN A 153 29.98 -20.13 -0.56
C GLN A 153 29.54 -18.67 -0.66
N ARG A 154 28.91 -18.13 0.39
CA ARG A 154 28.54 -16.70 0.45
C ARG A 154 29.78 -15.81 0.31
N ASP A 155 30.83 -16.10 1.07
CA ASP A 155 32.05 -15.29 1.09
C ASP A 155 32.82 -15.37 -0.24
N SER A 156 32.65 -16.47 -0.99
CA SER A 156 33.18 -16.61 -2.35
C SER A 156 32.43 -15.80 -3.42
N GLY A 157 31.32 -15.13 -3.06
CA GLY A 157 30.50 -14.33 -3.97
C GLY A 157 29.65 -15.15 -4.95
N LYS A 158 29.55 -16.46 -4.74
CA LYS A 158 28.72 -17.37 -5.56
C LYS A 158 27.23 -17.35 -5.21
N GLY A 159 26.85 -16.77 -4.07
CA GLY A 159 25.45 -16.46 -3.79
C GLY A 159 25.04 -15.23 -4.59
N LYS A 160 24.03 -15.34 -5.47
CA LYS A 160 23.53 -14.18 -6.23
C LYS A 160 23.27 -13.01 -5.28
N PRO A 161 24.00 -11.87 -5.38
CA PRO A 161 23.56 -10.68 -4.70
C PRO A 161 22.24 -10.28 -5.34
N PHE A 162 21.22 -10.00 -4.52
CA PHE A 162 20.01 -9.32 -4.97
C PHE A 162 20.44 -8.06 -5.72
N LYS A 163 20.40 -8.10 -7.06
CA LYS A 163 20.61 -6.95 -7.95
C LYS A 163 19.26 -6.37 -8.33
#